data_AF-A0A3B9T1B1-F1
#
_entry.id   AF-A0A3B9T1B1-F1
#
_cell.length_a   1.000
_cell.length_b   1.000
_cell.length_c   1.000
_cell.angle_alpha   90.00
_cell.angle_beta   90.00
_cell.angle_gamma   90.00
#
_symmetry.space_group_name_H-M   'P 1'
#
loop_
_entity.id
_entity.type
_entity.pdbx_description
1 polymer ?
#
loop_
_entity_poly.entity_id
_entity_poly.type
_entity_poly.pdbx_seq_one_letter_code
_entity_poly.pdbx_strand_id
1 'polypeptide(L)'
;MEEHQPRNAFDIPKTFYFESGNIHTGSRKHLRYRVEPADGLLHIEVWRQDLCYEIVKERGEIEGSAEYPVSDEGFQQMLDFLQAEFEK
;
A
#
# COMPACT_ATOMS: atom_id res chain seq x y z
N MET A 1 -2.14 -24.76 14.88
CA MET A 1 -1.46 -24.55 13.59
C MET A 1 -1.64 -23.08 13.28
N GLU A 2 -0.81 -22.22 13.87
CA GLU A 2 -0.80 -20.82 13.51
C GLU A 2 0.15 -20.71 12.34
N GLU A 3 -0.43 -20.58 11.16
CA GLU A 3 0.31 -20.22 9.96
C GLU A 3 0.90 -18.83 10.20
N HIS A 4 2.09 -18.79 10.79
CA HIS A 4 2.93 -17.60 10.83
C HIS A 4 3.31 -17.28 9.38
N GLN A 5 2.41 -16.58 8.70
CA GLN A 5 2.62 -16.08 7.36
C GLN A 5 3.85 -15.15 7.41
N PRO A 6 4.75 -15.22 6.41
CA PRO A 6 5.90 -14.35 6.35
C PRO A 6 5.38 -12.91 6.37
N ARG A 7 5.75 -12.14 7.38
CA ARG A 7 5.48 -10.71 7.42
C ARG A 7 6.11 -10.11 6.17
N ASN A 8 5.30 -9.67 5.23
CA ASN A 8 5.76 -8.76 4.18
C ASN A 8 6.48 -7.60 4.88
N ALA A 9 7.52 -7.02 4.26
CA ALA A 9 8.34 -5.98 4.88
C ALA A 9 7.53 -4.78 5.42
N PHE A 10 6.30 -4.63 4.92
CA PHE A 10 5.33 -3.58 5.24
C PHE A 10 4.15 -4.04 6.11
N ASP A 11 4.04 -5.32 6.53
CA ASP A 11 2.92 -5.86 7.36
C ASP A 11 1.52 -5.71 6.70
N ILE A 12 1.48 -5.65 5.37
CA ILE A 12 0.23 -5.50 4.60
C ILE A 12 -0.53 -6.83 4.59
N PRO A 13 -1.85 -6.82 4.87
CA PRO A 13 -2.68 -8.03 4.82
C PRO A 13 -2.79 -8.60 3.39
N LYS A 14 -3.20 -9.86 3.28
CA LYS A 14 -3.38 -10.54 1.98
C LYS A 14 -4.45 -9.88 1.10
N THR A 15 -4.44 -10.20 -0.19
CA THR A 15 -5.45 -9.82 -1.20
C THR A 15 -6.89 -9.94 -0.71
N PHE A 16 -7.24 -11.00 0.02
CA PHE A 16 -8.57 -11.23 0.60
C PHE A 16 -9.09 -10.07 1.47
N TYR A 17 -8.20 -9.38 2.19
CA TYR A 17 -8.56 -8.20 2.99
C TYR A 17 -9.10 -7.08 2.09
N PHE A 18 -8.48 -6.92 0.92
CA PHE A 18 -8.81 -5.90 -0.07
C PHE A 18 -9.99 -6.29 -0.97
N GLU A 19 -10.19 -7.58 -1.24
CA GLU A 19 -11.39 -8.09 -1.93
C GLU A 19 -12.68 -7.71 -1.17
N SER A 20 -12.58 -7.59 0.15
CA SER A 20 -13.68 -7.13 1.01
C SER A 20 -13.90 -5.61 0.98
N GLY A 21 -13.11 -4.85 0.20
CA GLY A 21 -13.21 -3.40 0.12
C GLY A 21 -12.55 -2.66 1.29
N ASN A 22 -11.68 -3.32 2.06
CA ASN A 22 -11.03 -2.67 3.20
C ASN A 22 -9.83 -1.84 2.74
N ILE A 23 -9.80 -0.59 3.19
CA ILE A 23 -8.67 0.31 3.01
C ILE A 23 -7.60 -0.05 4.04
N HIS A 24 -6.34 -0.10 3.60
CA HIS A 24 -5.20 -0.32 4.47
C HIS A 24 -4.23 0.86 4.38
N THR A 25 -3.89 1.44 5.51
CA THR A 25 -2.89 2.50 5.61
C THR A 25 -1.79 2.04 6.53
N GLY A 26 -0.54 2.24 6.11
CA GLY A 26 0.62 1.90 6.92
C GLY A 26 1.74 2.89 6.73
N SER A 27 2.73 2.78 7.61
CA SER A 27 3.94 3.61 7.53
C SER A 27 5.15 2.79 7.92
N ARG A 28 6.21 2.94 7.14
CA ARG A 28 7.49 2.25 7.32
C ARG A 28 8.60 3.30 7.38
N LYS A 29 9.11 3.56 8.60
CA LYS A 29 10.09 4.62 8.88
C LYS A 29 9.62 5.99 8.35
N HIS A 30 10.20 6.46 7.24
CA HIS A 30 9.92 7.76 6.62
C HIS A 30 9.00 7.64 5.40
N LEU A 31 8.64 6.42 4.97
CA LEU A 31 7.70 6.19 3.88
C LEU A 31 6.33 5.86 4.46
N ARG A 32 5.31 6.61 4.10
CA ARG A 32 3.91 6.33 4.40
C ARG A 32 3.23 5.84 3.13
N TYR A 33 2.27 4.94 3.29
CA TYR A 33 1.55 4.39 2.17
C TYR A 33 0.08 4.13 2.52
N ARG A 34 -0.77 4.21 1.50
CA ARG A 34 -2.20 3.89 1.56
C ARG A 34 -2.53 2.97 0.41
N VAL A 35 -3.27 1.91 0.70
CA VAL A 35 -3.80 0.96 -0.27
C VAL A 35 -5.32 1.00 -0.17
N GLU A 36 -5.96 1.41 -1.25
CA GLU A 36 -7.40 1.52 -1.36
C GLU A 36 -7.89 0.58 -2.49
N PRO A 37 -8.70 -0.44 -2.17
CA PRO A 37 -9.32 -1.26 -3.19
C PRO A 37 -10.52 -0.52 -3.82
N ALA A 38 -10.53 -0.36 -5.14
CA ALA A 38 -11.65 0.15 -5.91
C ALA A 38 -11.78 -0.60 -7.24
N ASP A 39 -13.00 -0.98 -7.64
CA ASP A 39 -13.29 -1.62 -8.93
C ASP A 39 -12.42 -2.85 -9.28
N GLY A 40 -11.97 -3.61 -8.27
CA GLY A 40 -11.09 -4.77 -8.46
C GLY A 40 -9.61 -4.43 -8.65
N LEU A 41 -9.23 -3.17 -8.40
CA LEU A 41 -7.87 -2.65 -8.41
C LEU A 41 -7.47 -2.19 -7.00
N LEU A 42 -6.21 -2.37 -6.66
CA LEU A 42 -5.50 -1.87 -5.50
C LEU A 42 -4.82 -0.56 -5.90
N HIS A 43 -5.38 0.56 -5.47
CA HIS A 43 -4.76 1.87 -5.63
C HIS A 43 -3.80 2.06 -4.47
N ILE A 44 -2.50 2.12 -4.76
CA ILE A 44 -1.47 2.37 -3.77
C ILE A 44 -0.88 3.76 -3.97
N GLU A 45 -0.84 4.54 -2.89
CA GLU A 45 -0.27 5.88 -2.85
C GLU A 45 0.77 5.96 -1.74
N VAL A 46 1.92 6.58 -2.02
CA VAL A 46 3.03 6.73 -1.09
C VAL A 46 3.45 8.19 -0.93
N TRP A 47 3.83 8.55 0.28
CA TRP A 47 4.32 9.89 0.61
C TRP A 47 5.30 9.84 1.78
N ARG A 48 6.22 10.80 1.86
CA ARG A 48 7.21 10.86 2.95
C ARG A 48 6.90 11.89 4.03
N GLN A 49 5.99 12.80 3.73
CA GLN A 49 5.67 13.93 4.58
C GLN A 49 5.01 13.48 5.87
N ASP A 50 5.33 14.17 6.98
CA ASP A 50 4.75 13.96 8.32
C ASP A 50 3.31 14.48 8.43
N LEU A 51 2.50 14.18 7.43
CA LEU A 51 1.15 14.68 7.25
C LEU A 51 0.20 13.51 7.02
N CYS A 52 -1.05 13.71 7.43
CA CYS A 52 -2.14 12.77 7.17
C CYS A 52 -2.41 12.69 5.66
N TYR A 53 -2.89 11.53 5.21
CA TYR A 53 -3.20 11.28 3.79
C TYR A 53 -4.08 12.39 3.18
N GLU A 54 -5.11 12.81 3.91
CA GLU A 54 -6.03 13.86 3.43
C GLU A 54 -5.29 15.17 3.13
N ILE A 55 -4.34 15.54 3.99
CA ILE A 55 -3.56 16.76 3.85
C ILE A 55 -2.60 16.65 2.66
N VAL A 56 -1.87 15.53 2.53
CA VAL A 56 -0.95 15.36 1.39
C VAL A 56 -1.69 15.24 0.07
N LYS A 57 -2.88 14.62 0.05
CA LYS A 57 -3.73 14.54 -1.15
C LYS A 57 -4.22 15.92 -1.57
N GLU A 58 -4.71 16.72 -0.63
CA GLU A 58 -5.17 18.09 -0.91
C GLU A 58 -4.01 18.99 -1.40
N ARG A 59 -2.81 18.78 -0.86
CA ARG A 59 -1.61 19.52 -1.24
C ARG A 59 -0.91 18.99 -2.50
N GLY A 60 -1.28 17.80 -2.98
CA GLY A 60 -0.58 17.13 -4.07
C GLY A 60 0.85 16.70 -3.73
N GLU A 61 1.12 16.34 -2.46
CA GLU A 61 2.42 15.86 -1.98
C GLU A 61 2.55 14.32 -2.02
N ILE A 62 1.71 13.65 -2.82
CA ILE A 62 1.87 12.22 -3.10
C ILE A 62 3.10 12.05 -3.99
N GLU A 63 4.10 11.32 -3.51
CA GLU A 63 5.36 11.12 -4.24
C GLU A 63 5.25 10.02 -5.29
N GLY A 64 4.41 9.02 -5.02
CA GLY A 64 4.19 7.90 -5.93
C GLY A 64 2.79 7.36 -5.79
N SER A 65 2.21 6.99 -6.93
CA SER A 65 0.92 6.30 -6.99
C SER A 65 0.98 5.20 -8.03
N ALA A 66 0.43 4.04 -7.72
CA ALA A 66 0.32 2.93 -8.64
C ALA A 66 -1.00 2.18 -8.44
N GLU A 67 -1.41 1.44 -9.46
CA GLU A 67 -2.70 0.75 -9.50
C GLU A 67 -2.43 -0.68 -9.96
N TYR A 68 -2.82 -1.65 -9.15
CA TYR A 68 -2.57 -3.06 -9.43
C TYR A 68 -3.85 -3.88 -9.31
N PRO A 69 -4.04 -4.95 -10.08
CA PRO A 69 -5.22 -5.81 -9.88
C PRO A 69 -5.23 -6.47 -8.49
N VAL A 70 -6.42 -6.67 -7.91
CA VAL A 70 -6.60 -7.46 -6.67
C VAL A 70 -6.39 -8.94 -7.02
N SER A 71 -5.14 -9.34 -7.19
CA SER A 71 -4.70 -10.69 -7.54
C SER A 71 -3.32 -10.92 -6.95
N ASP A 72 -2.88 -12.17 -6.78
CA ASP A 72 -1.56 -12.49 -6.24
C ASP A 72 -0.42 -11.77 -7.01
N GLU A 73 -0.52 -11.71 -8.34
CA GLU A 73 0.45 -10.97 -9.18
C GLU A 73 0.43 -9.47 -8.93
N GLY A 74 -0.75 -8.86 -8.77
CA GLY A 74 -0.87 -7.43 -8.46
C GLY A 74 -0.39 -7.12 -7.04
N PHE A 75 -0.62 -8.02 -6.10
CA PHE A 75 -0.11 -7.91 -4.74
C PHE A 75 1.42 -7.97 -4.70
N GLN A 76 2.04 -8.87 -5.45
CA GLN A 76 3.50 -8.90 -5.59
C GLN A 76 4.06 -7.61 -6.21
N GLN A 77 3.44 -7.10 -7.28
CA GLN A 77 3.87 -5.84 -7.91
C GLN A 77 3.73 -4.64 -6.97
N MET A 78 2.64 -4.58 -6.19
CA MET A 78 2.42 -3.55 -5.19
C MET A 78 3.53 -3.54 -4.12
N LEU A 79 3.97 -4.72 -3.68
CA LEU A 79 5.06 -4.84 -2.71
C LEU A 79 6.41 -4.43 -3.29
N ASP A 80 6.68 -4.81 -4.54
CA ASP A 80 7.88 -4.41 -5.27
C ASP A 80 7.95 -2.88 -5.41
N PHE A 81 6.82 -2.25 -5.76
CA PHE A 81 6.69 -0.80 -5.81
C PHE A 81 6.98 -0.13 -4.46
N LEU A 82 6.38 -0.63 -3.37
CA LEU A 82 6.65 -0.11 -2.02
C LEU A 82 8.11 -0.25 -1.61
N GLN A 83 8.72 -1.38 -1.95
CA GLN A 83 10.11 -1.67 -1.66
C GLN A 83 11.04 -0.72 -2.44
N ALA A 84 10.78 -0.51 -3.73
CA ALA A 84 11.51 0.45 -4.56
C ALA A 84 11.40 1.89 -4.02
N GLU A 85 10.20 2.32 -3.62
CA GLU A 85 9.99 3.66 -3.04
C GLU A 85 10.59 3.81 -1.64
N PHE A 86 10.76 2.72 -0.90
CA PHE A 86 11.42 2.69 0.39
C PHE A 86 12.96 2.74 0.29
N GLU A 87 13.53 2.17 -0.77
CA GLU A 87 14.99 2.16 -1.00
C GLU A 87 15.51 3.43 -1.69
N LYS A 88 14.61 4.27 -2.19
CA LYS A 88 14.91 5.54 -2.86
C LYS A 88 15.42 6.61 -1.89
#